data_AF-A0A3P6GGZ8-F1
#
_entry.id   AF-A0A3P6GGZ8-F1
#
_cell.length_a   1.000
_cell.length_b   1.000
_cell.length_c   1.000
_cell.angle_alpha   90.00
_cell.angle_beta   90.00
_cell.angle_gamma   90.00
#
_symmetry.space_group_name_H-M   'P 1'
#
loop_
_entity.id
_entity.type
_entity.pdbx_description
1 polymer ?
#
loop_
_entity_poly.entity_id
_entity_poly.type
_entity_poly.pdbx_seq_one_letter_code
_entity_poly.pdbx_strand_id
1 'polypeptide(L)'
;MRQSHFFGYEGRCGLPTNFDATYCYALGYGAGVLLNSGKTGLISSVGNLAAPVEEWTVGGTALTALMDVERRHGKFKPVIKKAMVELEGARFKKFASLREEWALKNRYISPGSNYPKTTTWTITRRLVITVLDTMTRKSQLHPVSRHGVVWLPWKLVIFLYVALSLLSLLSIHLQYYSVTMLEPLSVAGSHIPPRKYPRDCPKVAFLFLTRRDLPLDFMWDRFFKGADQANFSVYIHSQPGFVFNEETTRSHYFYNRQLNNSINVIWGEYSMIEAERLLLSTAIDDHSNQRFVLLSDSCAPLYDFGYIYQYLISSPRSFVDSFINTKERRYSMNMSSVIPEEKWRKGSQWISVIRSHAELIVNDGIVFSAFEKFCKKAPPFGSQEAQLFFRQNLRNCIPDEHYIQTLLTMSGLENEMEPRTLTYTVWNVSGTKHGAKSWHPVTFTFENSGPEDIQEIKSINHVNYGSESRTEWCTADSKPVPCFLFARKFTKEAAMRLVSEVLIGSSKNVAL
;
A
#
# COMPACT_ATOMS: atom_id res chain seq x y z
N MET A 1 -8.73 -0.14 36.04
CA MET A 1 -9.68 -0.24 34.91
C MET A 1 -9.54 1.01 34.04
N ARG A 2 -8.99 0.91 32.83
CA ARG A 2 -8.81 2.07 31.93
C ARG A 2 -9.82 1.97 30.80
N GLN A 3 -10.81 2.87 30.78
CA GLN A 3 -11.76 3.03 29.68
C GLN A 3 -11.10 3.85 28.55
N SER A 4 -11.10 3.32 27.34
CA SER A 4 -10.70 4.05 26.13
C SER A 4 -11.89 4.85 25.61
N HIS A 5 -11.81 6.18 25.69
CA HIS A 5 -12.77 7.08 25.06
C HIS A 5 -12.59 7.06 23.53
N PHE A 6 -13.70 6.91 22.82
CA PHE A 6 -13.78 7.01 21.36
C PHE A 6 -14.09 8.46 20.97
N PHE A 7 -13.17 9.12 20.26
CA PHE A 7 -13.42 10.43 19.66
C PHE A 7 -13.91 10.22 18.21
N GLY A 8 -15.05 10.83 17.89
CA GLY A 8 -15.75 10.71 16.62
C GLY A 8 -14.99 11.25 15.40
N TYR A 9 -15.54 10.94 14.23
CA TYR A 9 -14.94 10.95 12.91
C TYR A 9 -15.01 12.32 12.21
N GLU A 10 -14.25 13.32 12.64
CA GLU A 10 -14.22 14.65 11.98
C GLU A 10 -12.81 15.28 11.91
N GLY A 11 -11.81 14.50 11.49
CA GLY A 11 -10.41 14.95 11.49
C GLY A 11 -9.64 14.69 10.19
N ARG A 12 -10.23 14.99 9.03
CA ARG A 12 -9.52 14.88 7.74
C ARG A 12 -9.60 16.17 6.91
N CYS A 13 -8.92 17.20 7.37
CA CYS A 13 -8.44 18.32 6.54
C CYS A 13 -7.06 18.79 7.02
N GLY A 14 -6.29 19.47 6.18
CA GLY A 14 -4.99 20.02 6.55
C GLY A 14 -5.15 21.22 7.46
N LEU A 15 -4.70 21.07 8.73
CA LEU A 15 -4.82 22.02 9.84
C LEU A 15 -6.28 22.30 10.29
N PRO A 16 -6.60 22.17 11.59
CA PRO A 16 -7.94 22.45 12.10
C PRO A 16 -8.25 23.94 11.97
N THR A 17 -9.49 24.23 11.60
CA THR A 17 -9.99 25.60 11.51
C THR A 17 -10.28 26.12 12.92
N ASN A 18 -10.48 27.43 13.08
CA ASN A 18 -10.92 27.96 14.38
C ASN A 18 -12.24 27.32 14.83
N PHE A 19 -13.16 27.05 13.90
CA PHE A 19 -14.40 26.34 14.20
C PHE A 19 -14.13 24.93 14.72
N ASP A 20 -13.27 24.15 14.05
CA ASP A 20 -12.96 22.77 14.46
C ASP A 20 -12.28 22.74 15.84
N ALA A 21 -11.33 23.66 16.06
CA ALA A 21 -10.63 23.77 17.34
C ALA A 21 -11.61 24.11 18.47
N THR A 22 -12.48 25.09 18.27
CA THR A 22 -13.48 25.51 19.25
C THR A 22 -14.55 24.43 19.48
N TYR A 23 -14.99 23.76 18.42
CA TYR A 23 -15.96 22.66 18.49
C TYR A 23 -15.42 21.46 19.25
N CYS A 24 -14.19 21.02 18.94
CA CYS A 24 -13.53 19.95 19.68
C CYS A 24 -13.26 20.35 21.14
N TYR A 25 -12.88 21.60 21.41
CA TYR A 25 -12.71 22.10 22.77
C TYR A 25 -14.03 22.06 23.54
N ALA A 26 -15.14 22.52 22.96
CA ALA A 26 -16.46 22.50 23.58
C ALA A 26 -16.95 21.06 23.87
N LEU A 27 -16.73 20.12 22.95
CA LEU A 27 -17.02 18.69 23.16
C LEU A 27 -16.17 18.09 24.28
N GLY A 28 -14.87 18.36 24.30
CA GLY A 28 -13.96 17.88 25.33
C GLY A 28 -14.31 18.45 26.71
N TYR A 29 -14.61 19.75 26.77
CA TYR A 29 -15.08 20.43 27.97
C TYR A 29 -16.40 19.84 28.47
N GLY A 30 -17.39 19.67 27.58
CA GLY A 30 -18.67 19.03 27.89
C GLY A 30 -18.51 17.62 28.44
N ALA A 31 -17.69 16.79 27.80
CA ALA A 31 -17.38 15.45 28.29
C ALA A 31 -16.74 15.47 29.69
N GLY A 32 -15.81 16.40 29.93
CA GLY A 32 -15.18 16.59 31.25
C GLY A 32 -16.19 17.00 32.33
N VAL A 33 -17.09 17.94 32.03
CA VAL A 33 -18.15 18.37 32.96
C VAL A 33 -19.10 17.21 33.28
N LEU A 34 -19.54 16.45 32.27
CA LEU A 34 -20.43 15.29 32.46
C LEU A 34 -19.78 14.22 33.36
N LEU A 35 -18.50 13.91 33.14
CA LEU A 35 -17.74 12.98 33.97
C LEU A 35 -17.59 13.49 35.41
N ASN A 36 -17.23 14.77 35.58
CA ASN A 36 -17.08 15.39 36.90
C ASN A 36 -18.40 15.40 37.69
N SER A 37 -19.54 15.53 37.01
CA SER A 37 -20.87 15.43 37.61
C SER A 37 -21.37 13.99 37.81
N GLY A 38 -20.53 12.97 37.58
CA GLY A 38 -20.88 11.56 37.74
C GLY A 38 -21.91 11.03 36.72
N LYS A 39 -22.14 11.74 35.62
CA LYS A 39 -23.11 11.37 34.58
C LYS A 39 -22.41 10.51 33.52
N THR A 40 -22.53 9.19 33.64
CA THR A 40 -21.99 8.22 32.68
C THR A 40 -23.05 7.74 31.68
N GLY A 41 -22.64 7.19 30.53
CA GLY A 41 -23.57 6.70 29.49
C GLY A 41 -24.19 7.80 28.60
N LEU A 42 -23.67 9.04 28.68
CA LEU A 42 -24.06 10.16 27.84
C LEU A 42 -22.98 10.44 26.78
N ILE A 43 -23.40 10.81 25.57
CA ILE A 43 -22.54 11.37 24.52
C ILE A 43 -22.52 12.89 24.69
N SER A 44 -21.33 13.50 24.75
CA SER A 44 -21.23 14.96 24.75
C SER A 44 -21.74 15.52 23.41
N SER A 45 -22.61 16.51 23.49
CA SER A 45 -23.22 17.17 22.34
C SER A 45 -23.07 18.68 22.44
N VAL A 46 -22.89 19.32 21.29
CA VAL A 46 -22.84 20.78 21.16
C VAL A 46 -23.90 21.19 20.13
N GLY A 47 -24.78 22.09 20.53
CA GLY A 47 -25.88 22.64 19.73
C GLY A 47 -25.65 24.10 19.37
N ASN A 48 -26.56 24.63 18.53
CA ASN A 48 -26.55 26.01 18.07
C ASN A 48 -25.27 26.45 17.31
N LEU A 49 -24.66 25.54 16.55
CA LEU A 49 -23.38 25.75 15.83
C LEU A 49 -23.42 26.83 14.75
N ALA A 50 -24.61 27.32 14.38
CA ALA A 50 -24.78 28.41 13.42
C ALA A 50 -24.66 29.81 14.05
N ALA A 51 -24.74 29.90 15.38
CA ALA A 51 -24.59 31.14 16.13
C ALA A 51 -23.11 31.39 16.52
N PRO A 52 -22.76 32.60 17.00
CA PRO A 52 -21.47 32.85 17.64
C PRO A 52 -21.19 31.85 18.76
N VAL A 53 -19.90 31.59 19.02
CA VAL A 53 -19.43 30.56 19.96
C VAL A 53 -19.98 30.76 21.36
N GLU A 54 -20.20 32.02 21.74
CA GLU A 54 -20.74 32.44 23.03
C GLU A 54 -22.19 31.96 23.26
N GLU A 55 -22.91 31.63 22.18
CA GLU A 55 -24.28 31.14 22.20
C GLU A 55 -24.39 29.61 21.99
N TRP A 56 -23.25 28.92 21.92
CA TRP A 56 -23.25 27.47 21.78
C TRP A 56 -23.72 26.80 23.05
N THR A 57 -24.57 25.78 22.88
CA THR A 57 -25.08 24.99 24.00
C THR A 57 -24.30 23.69 24.09
N VAL A 58 -23.81 23.36 25.28
CA VAL A 58 -23.05 22.12 25.54
C VAL A 58 -23.86 21.24 26.48
N GLY A 59 -23.99 19.95 26.15
CA GLY A 59 -24.81 19.02 26.92
C GLY A 59 -24.40 17.55 26.76
N GLY A 60 -25.24 16.67 27.30
CA GLY A 60 -25.09 15.22 27.20
C GLY A 60 -26.37 14.57 26.66
N THR A 61 -26.25 13.79 25.59
CA THR A 61 -27.34 13.01 25.00
C THR A 61 -27.20 11.56 25.43
N ALA A 62 -28.25 10.96 25.99
CA ALA A 62 -28.20 9.57 26.44
C ALA A 62 -27.91 8.63 25.26
N LEU A 63 -26.85 7.82 25.37
CA LEU A 63 -26.47 6.86 24.33
C LEU A 63 -27.61 5.88 24.02
N THR A 64 -28.36 5.49 25.05
CA THR A 64 -29.53 4.61 24.93
C THR A 64 -30.67 5.24 24.14
N ALA A 65 -30.82 6.57 24.16
CA ALA A 65 -31.83 7.26 23.35
C ALA A 65 -31.50 7.24 21.85
N LEU A 66 -30.27 6.88 21.47
CA LEU A 66 -29.81 6.75 20.08
C LEU A 66 -29.76 5.29 19.61
N MET A 67 -30.07 4.32 20.49
CA MET A 67 -30.01 2.90 20.20
C MET A 67 -31.39 2.33 19.88
N ASP A 68 -31.44 1.46 18.88
CA ASP A 68 -32.57 0.63 18.48
C ASP A 68 -32.15 -0.86 18.61
N VAL A 69 -33.10 -1.79 18.71
CA VAL A 69 -32.82 -3.22 18.85
C VAL A 69 -33.00 -3.92 17.50
N GLU A 70 -31.90 -4.36 16.89
CA GLU A 70 -31.91 -5.08 15.61
C GLU A 70 -31.48 -6.55 15.78
N ARG A 71 -32.05 -7.47 15.01
CA ARG A 71 -31.62 -8.88 14.96
C ARG A 71 -30.50 -9.05 13.94
N ARG A 72 -29.29 -9.40 14.40
CA ARG A 72 -28.11 -9.65 13.54
C ARG A 72 -27.49 -11.01 13.86
N HIS A 73 -27.32 -11.85 12.83
CA HIS A 73 -26.85 -13.24 12.96
C HIS A 73 -27.65 -14.03 14.01
N GLY A 74 -28.98 -13.94 13.92
CA GLY A 74 -29.90 -14.68 14.80
C GLY A 74 -30.08 -14.10 16.22
N LYS A 75 -29.24 -13.16 16.67
CA LYS A 75 -29.28 -12.56 18.02
C LYS A 75 -29.75 -11.10 17.99
N PHE A 76 -30.54 -10.68 18.99
CA PHE A 76 -30.91 -9.27 19.18
C PHE A 76 -29.74 -8.47 19.74
N LYS A 77 -29.44 -7.31 19.14
CA LYS A 77 -28.33 -6.44 19.54
C LYS A 77 -28.80 -4.98 19.54
N PRO A 78 -28.44 -4.18 20.56
CA PRO A 78 -28.63 -2.73 20.51
C PRO A 78 -27.65 -2.12 19.51
N VAL A 79 -28.15 -1.29 18.61
CA VAL A 79 -27.38 -0.65 17.55
C VAL A 79 -27.85 0.78 17.37
N ILE A 80 -26.96 1.69 16.98
CA ILE A 80 -27.40 3.02 16.53
C ILE A 80 -27.97 2.84 15.13
N LYS A 81 -29.28 3.08 14.99
CA LYS A 81 -30.00 2.91 13.73
C LYS A 81 -29.35 3.78 12.67
N LYS A 82 -29.00 3.19 11.54
CA LYS A 82 -28.52 3.95 10.38
C LYS A 82 -29.69 4.75 9.83
N ALA A 83 -29.70 6.06 10.03
CA ALA A 83 -30.66 6.93 9.36
C ALA A 83 -30.33 6.95 7.87
N MET A 84 -31.28 6.48 7.04
CA MET A 84 -31.19 6.68 5.59
C MET A 84 -31.40 8.17 5.31
N VAL A 85 -30.69 8.70 4.32
CA VAL A 85 -30.86 10.09 3.90
C VAL A 85 -32.26 10.25 3.33
N GLU A 86 -33.07 11.12 3.92
CA GLU A 86 -34.40 11.46 3.41
C GLU A 86 -34.27 12.29 2.14
N LEU A 87 -34.36 11.63 0.99
CA LEU A 87 -34.24 12.28 -0.33
C LEU A 87 -35.38 13.28 -0.59
N GLU A 88 -36.52 13.12 0.09
CA GLU A 88 -37.63 14.07 0.01
C GLU A 88 -37.60 15.17 1.09
N GLY A 89 -36.63 15.10 2.01
CA GLY A 89 -36.50 16.04 3.11
C GLY A 89 -36.00 17.41 2.67
N ALA A 90 -36.33 18.45 3.45
CA ALA A 90 -35.97 19.83 3.15
C ALA A 90 -34.46 20.04 2.96
N ARG A 91 -33.63 19.30 3.71
CA ARG A 91 -32.16 19.36 3.62
C ARG A 91 -31.65 18.82 2.28
N PHE A 92 -32.14 17.65 1.84
CA PHE A 92 -31.74 17.09 0.55
C PHE A 92 -32.29 17.92 -0.61
N LYS A 93 -33.52 18.43 -0.52
CA LYS A 93 -34.09 19.34 -1.52
C LYS A 93 -33.27 20.62 -1.68
N LYS A 94 -32.77 21.19 -0.57
CA LYS A 94 -31.86 22.35 -0.61
C LYS A 94 -30.49 22.01 -1.22
N PHE A 95 -29.94 20.83 -0.93
CA PHE A 95 -28.73 20.33 -1.58
C PHE A 95 -28.95 20.13 -3.09
N ALA A 96 -30.05 19.48 -3.48
CA ALA A 96 -30.41 19.20 -4.86
C ALA A 96 -30.62 20.48 -5.69
N SER A 97 -31.20 21.54 -5.11
CA SER A 97 -31.39 22.81 -5.81
C SER A 97 -30.09 23.58 -6.10
N LEU A 98 -28.98 23.22 -5.45
CA LEU A 98 -27.66 23.80 -5.69
C LEU A 98 -26.76 22.91 -6.57
N ARG A 99 -27.24 21.73 -6.97
CA ARG A 99 -26.43 20.69 -7.64
C ARG A 99 -25.81 21.17 -8.95
N GLU A 100 -26.58 21.83 -9.81
CA GLU A 100 -26.09 22.34 -11.10
C GLU A 100 -25.05 23.44 -10.93
N GLU A 101 -25.26 24.34 -9.96
CA GLU A 101 -24.28 25.38 -9.66
C GLU A 101 -22.98 24.79 -9.11
N TRP A 102 -23.07 23.83 -8.18
CA TRP A 102 -21.90 23.19 -7.56
C TRP A 102 -21.17 22.24 -8.51
N ALA A 103 -21.84 21.69 -9.51
CA ALA A 103 -21.20 20.88 -10.55
C ALA A 103 -20.31 21.73 -11.48
N LEU A 104 -20.66 23.01 -11.69
CA LEU A 104 -19.95 23.91 -12.60
C LEU A 104 -18.96 24.84 -11.87
N LYS A 105 -19.27 25.22 -10.63
CA LYS A 105 -18.48 26.18 -9.85
C LYS A 105 -17.82 25.48 -8.68
N ASN A 106 -16.50 25.62 -8.59
CA ASN A 106 -15.73 25.25 -7.40
C ASN A 106 -16.16 26.14 -6.22
N ARG A 107 -17.13 25.64 -5.43
CA ARG A 107 -17.60 26.24 -4.18
C ARG A 107 -17.01 25.44 -3.02
N TYR A 108 -15.76 25.70 -2.68
CA TYR A 108 -15.14 25.20 -1.45
C TYR A 108 -14.94 26.35 -0.47
N ILE A 109 -15.20 26.09 0.81
CA ILE A 109 -14.74 26.95 1.90
C ILE A 109 -13.46 26.29 2.39
N SER A 110 -12.31 26.87 2.01
CA SER A 110 -11.01 26.50 2.59
C SER A 110 -10.86 27.29 3.89
N PRO A 111 -10.87 26.66 5.08
CA PRO A 111 -10.92 27.42 6.32
C PRO A 111 -9.54 27.50 7.01
N GLY A 112 -8.47 27.57 6.20
CA GLY A 112 -7.09 27.90 6.60
C GLY A 112 -6.14 27.77 5.40
N SER A 113 -5.05 28.53 5.21
CA SER A 113 -4.31 29.49 6.06
C SER A 113 -4.23 30.85 5.37
N ASN A 114 -4.52 31.93 6.10
CA ASN A 114 -4.12 33.29 5.69
C ASN A 114 -3.23 33.87 6.78
N TYR A 115 -1.95 34.11 6.46
CA TYR A 115 -1.19 35.36 6.67
C TYR A 115 0.25 35.15 6.10
N PRO A 116 0.93 36.16 5.51
CA PRO A 116 0.72 37.59 5.71
C PRO A 116 0.51 38.44 4.43
N LYS A 117 -0.22 39.54 4.61
CA LYS A 117 -0.12 40.82 3.89
C LYS A 117 0.03 40.76 2.36
N THR A 118 -1.07 40.77 1.62
CA THR A 118 -1.16 41.54 0.36
C THR A 118 -2.62 41.83 0.03
N THR A 119 -2.83 43.03 -0.47
CA THR A 119 -4.09 43.70 -0.71
C THR A 119 -4.86 43.05 -1.85
N THR A 120 -5.92 42.29 -1.55
CA THR A 120 -6.97 41.95 -2.54
C THR A 120 -8.33 41.96 -1.88
N TRP A 121 -9.17 42.90 -2.34
CA TRP A 121 -10.56 43.05 -1.93
C TRP A 121 -11.40 41.90 -2.51
N THR A 122 -11.58 40.83 -1.76
CA THR A 122 -12.61 39.83 -2.10
C THR A 122 -13.94 40.30 -1.53
N ILE A 123 -14.82 40.80 -2.40
CA ILE A 123 -16.19 41.20 -2.05
C ILE A 123 -17.01 39.95 -1.74
N THR A 124 -17.29 39.73 -0.46
CA THR A 124 -18.22 38.71 0.03
C THR A 124 -19.65 39.13 -0.27
N ARG A 125 -20.34 38.48 -1.22
CA ARG A 125 -21.81 38.53 -1.30
C ARG A 125 -22.41 37.42 -0.44
N ARG A 126 -22.90 37.78 0.75
CA ARG A 126 -23.80 36.94 1.57
C ARG A 126 -25.21 36.95 0.93
N LEU A 127 -25.88 35.80 0.93
CA LEU A 127 -27.35 35.76 0.79
C LEU A 127 -27.92 36.22 2.14
N VAL A 128 -28.32 37.48 2.23
CA VAL A 128 -28.93 38.10 3.41
C VAL A 128 -30.45 37.96 3.28
N ILE A 129 -31.08 37.31 4.25
CA ILE A 129 -32.52 37.46 4.50
C ILE A 129 -32.69 38.79 5.24
N THR A 130 -33.51 39.67 4.66
CA THR A 130 -33.63 41.09 4.99
C THR A 130 -34.18 41.35 6.38
N VAL A 131 -33.45 42.11 7.21
CA VAL A 131 -34.04 43.08 8.15
C VAL A 131 -33.15 44.33 8.10
N LEU A 132 -33.79 45.47 7.87
CA LEU A 132 -33.22 46.82 7.76
C LEU A 132 -32.43 47.22 9.02
N ASP A 133 -31.25 47.83 8.86
CA ASP A 133 -31.08 49.26 9.17
C ASP A 133 -29.70 49.78 8.72
N THR A 134 -29.69 51.05 8.30
CA THR A 134 -28.52 51.80 7.82
C THR A 134 -28.15 52.88 8.83
N MET A 135 -26.86 53.20 9.02
CA MET A 135 -26.30 54.59 9.08
C MET A 135 -24.81 54.65 9.51
N THR A 136 -23.99 55.14 8.57
CA THR A 136 -22.86 56.12 8.65
C THR A 136 -21.86 56.20 9.82
N ARG A 137 -20.53 56.18 9.53
CA ARG A 137 -19.63 57.38 9.53
C ARG A 137 -18.18 57.10 9.10
N LYS A 138 -17.62 58.08 8.36
CA LYS A 138 -16.22 58.25 7.92
C LYS A 138 -15.37 59.00 8.96
N SER A 139 -14.06 58.76 8.98
CA SER A 139 -12.93 59.73 9.08
C SER A 139 -11.68 59.01 9.65
N GLN A 140 -10.41 59.38 9.45
CA GLN A 140 -9.64 60.15 8.47
C GLN A 140 -8.16 59.75 8.70
N LEU A 141 -7.34 59.79 7.64
CA LEU A 141 -5.88 59.62 7.67
C LEU A 141 -5.19 60.99 7.81
N HIS A 142 -4.05 61.06 8.51
CA HIS A 142 -2.99 62.03 8.23
C HIS A 142 -1.59 61.43 8.44
N PRO A 143 -0.56 61.90 7.69
CA PRO A 143 0.75 61.25 7.57
C PRO A 143 1.85 61.95 8.37
N VAL A 144 2.93 61.23 8.71
CA VAL A 144 4.19 61.82 9.19
C VAL A 144 5.39 61.16 8.48
N SER A 145 6.45 61.96 8.38
CA SER A 145 7.44 62.12 7.33
C SER A 145 8.65 61.18 7.33
N ARG A 146 9.28 61.18 6.14
CA ARG A 146 10.57 60.65 5.70
C ARG A 146 11.77 61.00 6.62
N HIS A 147 12.73 60.09 6.68
CA HIS A 147 14.17 60.43 6.69
C HIS A 147 15.02 59.38 5.95
N GLY A 148 16.00 59.86 5.18
CA GLY A 148 17.31 59.21 5.03
C GLY A 148 17.50 58.24 3.86
N VAL A 149 17.66 58.76 2.65
CA VAL A 149 18.13 58.02 1.47
C VAL A 149 19.67 57.95 1.50
N VAL A 150 20.24 56.74 1.48
CA VAL A 150 21.61 56.48 0.99
C VAL A 150 21.46 55.79 -0.36
N TRP A 151 21.99 56.44 -1.40
CA TRP A 151 21.84 56.08 -2.80
C TRP A 151 23.12 55.41 -3.30
N LEU A 152 23.03 54.12 -3.67
CA LEU A 152 23.81 53.33 -4.66
C LEU A 152 24.12 51.90 -4.17
N PRO A 153 24.04 50.88 -5.04
CA PRO A 153 23.08 50.72 -6.12
C PRO A 153 22.42 49.34 -6.01
N TRP A 154 21.13 49.29 -5.66
CA TRP A 154 20.33 48.07 -5.71
C TRP A 154 20.33 47.43 -7.11
N LYS A 155 20.69 48.21 -8.14
CA LYS A 155 20.93 47.73 -9.50
C LYS A 155 22.02 46.64 -9.56
N LEU A 156 23.09 46.70 -8.76
CA LEU A 156 24.12 45.65 -8.74
C LEU A 156 23.60 44.36 -8.08
N VAL A 157 22.81 44.47 -7.02
CA VAL A 157 22.21 43.31 -6.34
C VAL A 157 21.18 42.64 -7.24
N ILE A 158 20.35 43.43 -7.92
CA ILE A 158 19.38 42.92 -8.91
C ILE A 158 20.11 42.28 -10.08
N PHE A 159 21.18 42.91 -10.58
CA PHE A 159 21.97 42.34 -11.68
C PHE A 159 22.65 41.03 -11.27
N LEU A 160 23.19 40.95 -10.05
CA LEU A 160 23.78 39.71 -9.52
C LEU A 160 22.72 38.61 -9.36
N TYR A 161 21.53 38.95 -8.86
CA TYR A 161 20.43 38.00 -8.69
C TYR A 161 19.89 37.49 -10.04
N VAL A 162 19.74 38.38 -11.02
CA VAL A 162 19.34 38.02 -12.39
C VAL A 162 20.43 37.19 -13.07
N ALA A 163 21.71 37.54 -12.90
CA ALA A 163 22.83 36.76 -13.45
C ALA A 163 22.90 35.35 -12.84
N LEU A 164 22.73 35.21 -11.51
CA LEU A 164 22.68 33.92 -10.83
C LEU A 164 21.46 33.09 -11.24
N SER A 165 20.30 33.74 -11.46
CA SER A 165 19.09 33.07 -11.96
C SER A 165 19.25 32.61 -13.41
N LEU A 166 19.92 33.41 -14.25
CA LEU A 166 20.23 33.03 -15.63
C LEU A 166 21.29 31.93 -15.70
N LEU A 167 22.27 31.94 -14.79
CA LEU A 167 23.24 30.85 -14.64
C LEU A 167 22.56 29.56 -14.17
N SER A 168 21.63 29.62 -13.21
CA SER A 168 20.89 28.43 -12.80
C SER A 168 19.99 27.91 -13.92
N LEU A 169 19.34 28.81 -14.67
CA LEU A 169 18.56 28.43 -15.85
C LEU A 169 19.45 27.84 -16.95
N LEU A 170 20.65 28.37 -17.16
CA LEU A 170 21.62 27.82 -18.11
C LEU A 170 22.15 26.46 -17.65
N SER A 171 22.41 26.27 -16.35
CA SER A 171 22.79 24.98 -15.78
C SER A 171 21.67 23.94 -15.88
N ILE A 172 20.41 24.35 -15.63
CA ILE A 172 19.23 23.51 -15.86
C ILE A 172 19.06 23.23 -17.35
N HIS A 173 19.32 24.21 -18.23
CA HIS A 173 19.21 24.03 -19.66
C HIS A 173 20.33 23.15 -20.23
N LEU A 174 21.54 23.21 -19.66
CA LEU A 174 22.68 22.34 -19.97
C LEU A 174 22.48 20.93 -19.39
N GLN A 175 21.91 20.79 -18.20
CA GLN A 175 21.47 19.49 -17.67
C GLN A 175 20.32 18.92 -18.50
N TYR A 176 19.37 19.75 -18.92
CA TYR A 176 18.30 19.37 -19.85
C TYR A 176 18.90 18.97 -21.21
N TYR A 177 19.87 19.72 -21.74
CA TYR A 177 20.57 19.35 -22.98
C TYR A 177 21.37 18.05 -22.86
N SER A 178 22.03 17.79 -21.72
CA SER A 178 22.70 16.51 -21.45
C SER A 178 21.70 15.35 -21.31
N VAL A 179 20.51 15.61 -20.76
CA VAL A 179 19.41 14.63 -20.66
C VAL A 179 18.69 14.44 -22.01
N THR A 180 18.65 15.45 -22.88
CA THR A 180 18.05 15.35 -24.23
C THR A 180 19.05 14.94 -25.32
N MET A 181 20.36 14.94 -25.02
CA MET A 181 21.42 14.38 -25.87
C MET A 181 21.69 12.89 -25.57
N LEU A 182 21.11 12.35 -24.50
CA LEU A 182 20.62 11.00 -24.58
C LEU A 182 19.45 11.06 -25.54
N GLU A 183 19.67 10.60 -26.78
CA GLU A 183 18.59 10.36 -27.72
C GLU A 183 17.41 9.75 -26.95
N PRO A 184 16.16 10.16 -27.22
CA PRO A 184 15.07 9.28 -26.88
C PRO A 184 15.43 7.97 -27.56
N LEU A 185 15.72 6.94 -26.75
CA LEU A 185 15.59 5.58 -27.20
C LEU A 185 14.16 5.51 -27.68
N SER A 186 14.05 5.74 -28.98
CA SER A 186 12.89 5.49 -29.77
C SER A 186 12.73 4.01 -29.56
N VAL A 187 11.88 3.64 -28.61
CA VAL A 187 11.14 2.39 -28.69
C VAL A 187 10.16 2.59 -29.85
N ALA A 188 10.71 2.87 -31.04
CA ALA A 188 10.22 2.25 -32.25
C ALA A 188 10.06 0.79 -31.85
N GLY A 189 8.85 0.25 -32.00
CA GLY A 189 8.53 -1.13 -31.68
C GLY A 189 9.58 -2.04 -32.30
N SER A 190 10.64 -2.28 -31.54
CA SER A 190 11.63 -3.24 -31.86
C SER A 190 10.92 -4.51 -31.43
N HIS A 191 10.28 -5.14 -32.41
CA HIS A 191 10.43 -6.57 -32.56
C HIS A 191 11.94 -6.86 -32.55
N ILE A 192 12.59 -6.75 -31.39
CA ILE A 192 13.80 -7.47 -31.08
C ILE A 192 13.29 -8.90 -31.19
N PRO A 193 13.68 -9.65 -32.22
CA PRO A 193 13.34 -11.06 -32.23
C PRO A 193 13.88 -11.60 -30.92
N PRO A 194 13.11 -12.41 -30.17
CA PRO A 194 13.64 -13.02 -28.95
C PRO A 194 15.01 -13.57 -29.32
N ARG A 195 16.06 -13.16 -28.58
CA ARG A 195 17.38 -13.78 -28.73
C ARG A 195 17.09 -15.27 -28.74
N LYS A 196 17.25 -15.92 -29.89
CA LYS A 196 17.03 -17.35 -30.03
C LYS A 196 18.20 -17.97 -29.29
N TYR A 197 18.05 -18.08 -27.97
CA TYR A 197 18.80 -19.03 -27.19
C TYR A 197 18.60 -20.39 -27.84
N PRO A 198 19.62 -21.27 -27.84
CA PRO A 198 19.46 -22.64 -28.30
C PRO A 198 18.18 -23.24 -27.73
N ARG A 199 17.55 -24.16 -28.47
CA ARG A 199 16.31 -24.86 -28.08
C ARG A 199 16.52 -25.70 -26.81
N ASP A 200 16.75 -25.05 -25.69
CA ASP A 200 16.84 -25.61 -24.36
C ASP A 200 15.46 -25.44 -23.72
N CYS A 201 14.91 -26.51 -23.16
CA CYS A 201 13.62 -26.48 -22.49
C CYS A 201 13.64 -25.37 -21.42
N PRO A 202 12.67 -24.43 -21.44
CA PRO A 202 12.69 -23.30 -20.53
C PRO A 202 12.50 -23.80 -19.09
N LYS A 203 13.34 -23.33 -18.17
CA LYS A 203 13.27 -23.67 -16.75
C LYS A 203 12.47 -22.68 -15.95
N VAL A 204 11.86 -23.18 -14.88
CA VAL A 204 11.34 -22.39 -13.77
C VAL A 204 12.36 -22.40 -12.63
N ALA A 205 12.87 -21.23 -12.26
CA ALA A 205 13.70 -21.03 -11.09
C ALA A 205 12.84 -20.82 -9.84
N PHE A 206 12.92 -21.75 -8.89
CA PHE A 206 12.28 -21.65 -7.59
C PHE A 206 13.25 -20.98 -6.60
N LEU A 207 12.91 -19.77 -6.18
CA LEU A 207 13.73 -18.91 -5.33
C LEU A 207 13.18 -18.92 -3.90
N PHE A 208 13.82 -19.69 -3.03
CA PHE A 208 13.41 -19.81 -1.64
C PHE A 208 14.10 -18.77 -0.77
N LEU A 209 13.33 -17.81 -0.25
CA LEU A 209 13.76 -16.87 0.77
C LEU A 209 13.37 -17.42 2.14
N THR A 210 14.33 -17.98 2.85
CA THR A 210 14.11 -18.69 4.12
C THR A 210 14.79 -17.96 5.27
N ARG A 211 14.25 -18.08 6.48
CA ARG A 211 14.91 -17.50 7.65
C ARG A 211 16.15 -18.30 8.04
N ARG A 212 16.02 -19.61 8.08
CA ARG A 212 17.10 -20.54 8.44
C ARG A 212 16.97 -21.85 7.69
N ASP A 213 15.92 -22.62 7.99
CA ASP A 213 15.66 -23.94 7.42
C ASP A 213 14.42 -23.95 6.52
N LEU A 214 14.17 -25.09 5.88
CA LEU A 214 12.97 -25.37 5.07
C LEU A 214 12.13 -26.44 5.76
N PRO A 215 11.26 -26.08 6.73
CA PRO A 215 10.49 -27.05 7.51
C PRO A 215 9.50 -27.87 6.69
N LEU A 216 9.19 -27.40 5.48
CA LEU A 216 8.29 -28.02 4.52
C LEU A 216 9.02 -28.76 3.39
N ASP A 217 10.31 -29.06 3.56
CA ASP A 217 11.17 -29.73 2.57
C ASP A 217 10.58 -31.04 2.03
N PHE A 218 9.95 -31.86 2.88
CA PHE A 218 9.30 -33.12 2.51
C PHE A 218 8.16 -32.95 1.47
N MET A 219 7.45 -31.83 1.52
CA MET A 219 6.37 -31.54 0.56
C MET A 219 6.96 -31.12 -0.78
N TRP A 220 8.01 -30.29 -0.74
CA TRP A 220 8.73 -29.88 -1.94
C TRP A 220 9.51 -31.03 -2.57
N ASP A 221 10.05 -31.95 -1.77
CA ASP A 221 10.65 -33.20 -2.26
C ASP A 221 9.66 -33.97 -3.13
N ARG A 222 8.43 -34.14 -2.62
CA ARG A 222 7.36 -34.79 -3.35
C ARG A 222 6.94 -34.02 -4.59
N PHE A 223 6.90 -32.69 -4.51
CA PHE A 223 6.56 -31.84 -5.65
C PHE A 223 7.56 -32.00 -6.80
N PHE A 224 8.86 -32.01 -6.49
CA PHE A 224 9.92 -32.20 -7.49
C PHE A 224 10.11 -33.67 -7.88
N LYS A 225 9.62 -34.63 -7.09
CA LYS A 225 9.74 -36.06 -7.39
C LYS A 225 9.03 -36.42 -8.69
N GLY A 226 9.81 -36.84 -9.69
CA GLY A 226 9.31 -37.21 -11.01
C GLY A 226 9.25 -36.03 -11.99
N ALA A 227 9.60 -34.82 -11.56
CA ALA A 227 9.85 -33.70 -12.45
C ALA A 227 11.17 -33.94 -13.21
N ASP A 228 11.20 -33.54 -14.49
CA ASP A 228 12.44 -33.49 -15.25
C ASP A 228 13.34 -32.39 -14.67
N GLN A 229 14.54 -32.75 -14.23
CA GLN A 229 15.52 -31.79 -13.69
C GLN A 229 15.95 -30.74 -14.73
N ALA A 230 15.77 -31.01 -16.03
CA ALA A 230 16.00 -30.04 -17.08
C ALA A 230 14.97 -28.90 -17.09
N ASN A 231 13.84 -29.02 -16.37
CA ASN A 231 12.73 -28.07 -16.38
C ASN A 231 12.72 -27.12 -15.17
N PHE A 232 13.61 -27.30 -14.19
CA PHE A 232 13.65 -26.41 -13.03
C PHE A 232 15.04 -26.24 -12.43
N SER A 233 15.16 -25.20 -11.63
CA SER A 233 16.33 -24.92 -10.81
C SER A 233 15.86 -24.42 -9.43
N VAL A 234 16.68 -24.65 -8.41
CA VAL A 234 16.37 -24.29 -7.02
C VAL A 234 17.51 -23.43 -6.49
N TYR A 235 17.16 -22.29 -5.90
CA TYR A 235 18.08 -21.37 -5.25
C TYR A 235 17.53 -21.02 -3.87
N ILE A 236 18.40 -21.01 -2.86
CA ILE A 236 18.00 -20.78 -1.48
C ILE A 236 18.80 -19.65 -0.88
N HIS A 237 18.12 -18.63 -0.40
CA HIS A 237 18.67 -17.67 0.53
C HIS A 237 18.26 -18.06 1.95
N SER A 238 19.23 -18.07 2.84
CA SER A 238 19.06 -18.37 4.27
C SER A 238 20.01 -17.50 5.09
N GLN A 239 19.80 -17.39 6.40
CA GLN A 239 20.70 -16.66 7.27
C GLN A 239 22.18 -17.07 7.07
N PRO A 240 23.14 -16.13 7.20
CA PRO A 240 24.56 -16.45 7.10
C PRO A 240 24.98 -17.59 8.03
N GLY A 241 25.79 -18.52 7.51
CA GLY A 241 26.34 -19.66 8.26
C GLY A 241 25.43 -20.89 8.34
N PHE A 242 24.20 -20.85 7.83
CA PHE A 242 23.41 -22.06 7.63
C PHE A 242 23.84 -22.81 6.37
N VAL A 243 23.82 -24.15 6.41
CA VAL A 243 24.19 -25.00 5.27
C VAL A 243 23.11 -26.04 5.01
N PHE A 244 22.55 -26.08 3.79
CA PHE A 244 21.64 -27.15 3.32
C PHE A 244 22.43 -28.36 2.81
N ASN A 245 22.42 -29.42 3.60
CA ASN A 245 23.11 -30.70 3.38
C ASN A 245 22.27 -31.87 3.93
N GLU A 246 22.80 -33.09 3.90
CA GLU A 246 22.10 -34.30 4.38
C GLU A 246 21.73 -34.26 5.88
N GLU A 247 22.42 -33.44 6.67
CA GLU A 247 22.16 -33.29 8.12
C GLU A 247 21.02 -32.32 8.42
N THR A 248 20.76 -31.36 7.52
CA THR A 248 19.85 -30.23 7.75
C THR A 248 18.57 -30.29 6.93
N THR A 249 18.54 -31.05 5.85
CA THR A 249 17.34 -31.31 5.05
C THR A 249 17.29 -32.75 4.57
N ARG A 250 16.08 -33.31 4.50
CA ARG A 250 15.86 -34.67 4.02
C ARG A 250 15.71 -34.76 2.51
N SER A 251 15.58 -33.62 1.83
CA SER A 251 15.35 -33.57 0.39
C SER A 251 16.61 -33.20 -0.36
N HIS A 252 17.05 -34.11 -1.23
CA HIS A 252 18.23 -33.94 -2.05
C HIS A 252 18.13 -32.79 -3.07
N TYR A 253 16.91 -32.33 -3.37
CA TYR A 253 16.69 -31.17 -4.24
C TYR A 253 17.22 -29.86 -3.64
N PHE A 254 17.46 -29.80 -2.32
CA PHE A 254 17.96 -28.61 -1.64
C PHE A 254 19.46 -28.66 -1.30
N TYR A 255 20.13 -29.80 -1.50
CA TYR A 255 21.56 -29.92 -1.21
C TYR A 255 22.37 -28.95 -2.07
N ASN A 256 23.24 -28.17 -1.41
CA ASN A 256 24.14 -27.22 -2.07
C ASN A 256 23.44 -26.22 -3.01
N ARG A 257 22.16 -25.94 -2.77
CA ARG A 257 21.38 -24.94 -3.54
C ARG A 257 21.37 -23.56 -2.89
N GLN A 258 22.00 -23.42 -1.74
CA GLN A 258 22.07 -22.16 -1.04
C GLN A 258 23.06 -21.19 -1.66
N LEU A 259 22.79 -19.90 -1.50
CA LEU A 259 23.71 -18.85 -1.91
C LEU A 259 24.88 -18.74 -0.91
N ASN A 260 26.07 -18.49 -1.44
CA ASN A 260 27.28 -18.36 -0.62
C ASN A 260 27.37 -17.01 0.12
N ASN A 261 26.78 -15.96 -0.46
CA ASN A 261 26.84 -14.58 0.02
C ASN A 261 25.51 -14.13 0.65
N SER A 262 24.95 -14.97 1.52
CA SER A 262 23.71 -14.66 2.23
C SER A 262 23.75 -13.33 2.99
N ILE A 263 22.59 -12.69 3.04
CA ILE A 263 22.35 -11.42 3.73
C ILE A 263 21.61 -11.71 5.03
N ASN A 264 21.95 -11.01 6.12
CA ASN A 264 21.17 -11.09 7.35
C ASN A 264 19.87 -10.27 7.20
N VAL A 265 18.79 -10.95 6.84
CA VAL A 265 17.51 -10.32 6.53
C VAL A 265 16.76 -9.93 7.80
N ILE A 266 16.28 -8.69 7.84
CA ILE A 266 15.38 -8.20 8.89
C ILE A 266 14.02 -7.93 8.26
N TRP A 267 12.96 -8.45 8.90
CA TRP A 267 11.59 -8.33 8.37
C TRP A 267 11.22 -6.87 8.09
N GLY A 268 10.77 -6.57 6.87
CA GLY A 268 10.28 -5.25 6.47
C GLY A 268 11.35 -4.16 6.36
N GLU A 269 12.63 -4.52 6.43
CA GLU A 269 13.74 -3.61 6.18
C GLU A 269 14.30 -3.80 4.77
N TYR A 270 15.16 -2.87 4.35
CA TYR A 270 15.79 -2.88 3.03
C TYR A 270 16.52 -4.20 2.72
N SER A 271 17.14 -4.83 3.71
CA SER A 271 17.83 -6.12 3.55
C SER A 271 16.96 -7.24 2.99
N MET A 272 15.63 -7.15 3.13
CA MET A 272 14.69 -8.07 2.49
C MET A 272 14.79 -8.01 0.97
N ILE A 273 14.70 -6.81 0.38
CA ILE A 273 14.76 -6.65 -1.08
C ILE A 273 16.18 -6.83 -1.62
N GLU A 274 17.22 -6.63 -0.80
CA GLU A 274 18.59 -7.03 -1.15
C GLU A 274 18.70 -8.55 -1.34
N ALA A 275 18.13 -9.34 -0.41
CA ALA A 275 18.13 -10.80 -0.50
C ALA A 275 17.32 -11.33 -1.69
N GLU A 276 16.17 -10.72 -1.99
CA GLU A 276 15.36 -11.07 -3.16
C GLU A 276 16.09 -10.80 -4.47
N ARG A 277 16.75 -9.64 -4.59
CA ARG A 277 17.58 -9.31 -5.75
C ARG A 277 18.78 -10.23 -5.88
N LEU A 278 19.39 -10.62 -4.77
CA LEU A 278 20.50 -11.56 -4.78
C LEU A 278 20.06 -12.93 -5.33
N LEU A 279 18.92 -13.46 -4.87
CA LEU A 279 18.31 -14.68 -5.44
C LEU A 279 18.08 -14.57 -6.94
N LEU A 280 17.49 -13.47 -7.40
CA LEU A 280 17.24 -13.23 -8.82
C LEU A 280 18.57 -13.16 -9.60
N SER A 281 19.56 -12.43 -9.10
CA SER A 281 20.85 -12.26 -9.76
C SER A 281 21.56 -13.59 -9.99
N THR A 282 21.62 -14.46 -8.98
CA THR A 282 22.22 -15.78 -9.11
C THR A 282 21.42 -16.69 -10.04
N ALA A 283 20.09 -16.58 -10.03
CA ALA A 283 19.25 -17.40 -10.89
C ALA A 283 19.30 -17.00 -12.37
N ILE A 284 19.57 -15.73 -12.68
CA ILE A 284 19.66 -15.24 -14.07
C ILE A 284 20.90 -15.79 -14.78
N ASP A 285 21.96 -16.15 -14.05
CA ASP A 285 23.18 -16.72 -14.64
C ASP A 285 22.92 -18.02 -15.42
N ASP A 286 21.92 -18.82 -15.01
CA ASP A 286 21.41 -19.92 -15.85
C ASP A 286 20.48 -19.35 -16.93
N HIS A 287 20.96 -19.34 -18.17
CA HIS A 287 20.22 -18.85 -19.34
C HIS A 287 18.96 -19.66 -19.65
N SER A 288 18.86 -20.92 -19.19
CA SER A 288 17.64 -21.71 -19.35
C SER A 288 16.53 -21.26 -18.41
N ASN A 289 16.83 -20.52 -17.33
CA ASN A 289 15.80 -19.96 -16.45
C ASN A 289 15.03 -18.83 -17.16
N GLN A 290 13.74 -19.08 -17.44
CA GLN A 290 12.84 -18.15 -18.13
C GLN A 290 11.69 -17.65 -17.24
N ARG A 291 11.45 -18.33 -16.12
CA ARG A 291 10.48 -17.95 -15.08
C ARG A 291 11.14 -18.00 -13.72
N PHE A 292 10.81 -17.05 -12.86
CA PHE A 292 11.39 -16.92 -11.52
C PHE A 292 10.24 -16.82 -10.53
N VAL A 293 10.20 -17.71 -9.53
CA VAL A 293 9.12 -17.78 -8.54
C VAL A 293 9.70 -17.57 -7.17
N LEU A 294 9.31 -16.48 -6.49
CA LEU A 294 9.74 -16.19 -5.13
C LEU A 294 8.84 -16.89 -4.11
N LEU A 295 9.43 -17.66 -3.20
CA LEU A 295 8.75 -18.49 -2.21
C LEU A 295 9.39 -18.33 -0.83
N SER A 296 8.58 -18.52 0.21
CA SER A 296 9.03 -18.56 1.61
C SER A 296 9.15 -20.00 2.10
N ASP A 297 9.88 -20.17 3.19
CA ASP A 297 9.90 -21.34 4.09
C ASP A 297 8.53 -21.96 4.49
N SER A 298 7.42 -21.24 4.29
CA SER A 298 6.07 -21.61 4.70
C SER A 298 5.06 -21.60 3.54
N CYS A 299 5.55 -21.53 2.30
CA CYS A 299 4.72 -21.68 1.10
C CYS A 299 4.51 -23.15 0.73
N ALA A 300 3.33 -23.44 0.19
CA ALA A 300 2.96 -24.77 -0.30
C ALA A 300 2.47 -24.68 -1.76
N PRO A 301 2.84 -25.62 -2.64
CA PRO A 301 2.24 -25.75 -3.96
C PRO A 301 0.82 -26.32 -3.84
N LEU A 302 -0.12 -25.77 -4.61
CA LEU A 302 -1.51 -26.23 -4.65
C LEU A 302 -1.75 -27.29 -5.74
N TYR A 303 -0.86 -27.37 -6.72
CA TYR A 303 -0.93 -28.28 -7.86
C TYR A 303 0.39 -29.04 -8.01
N ASP A 304 0.40 -30.09 -8.83
CA ASP A 304 1.63 -30.81 -9.15
C ASP A 304 2.59 -29.96 -10.02
N PHE A 305 3.83 -30.44 -10.13
CA PHE A 305 4.88 -29.75 -10.87
C PHE A 305 4.52 -29.54 -12.34
N GLY A 306 3.96 -30.55 -13.01
CA GLY A 306 3.64 -30.48 -14.44
C GLY A 306 2.64 -29.37 -14.72
N TYR A 307 1.59 -29.27 -13.90
CA TYR A 307 0.60 -28.21 -14.00
C TYR A 307 1.22 -26.82 -13.79
N ILE A 308 1.96 -26.63 -12.70
CA ILE A 308 2.58 -25.33 -12.38
C ILE A 308 3.59 -24.92 -13.46
N TYR A 309 4.42 -25.85 -13.91
CA TYR A 309 5.39 -25.63 -14.97
C TYR A 309 4.70 -25.15 -16.26
N GLN A 310 3.68 -25.87 -16.72
CA GLN A 310 2.95 -25.51 -17.95
C GLN A 310 2.23 -24.17 -17.81
N TYR A 311 1.60 -23.91 -16.66
CA TYR A 311 0.95 -22.62 -16.40
C TYR A 311 1.94 -21.45 -16.52
N LEU A 312 3.11 -21.57 -15.87
CA LEU A 312 4.11 -20.50 -15.86
C LEU A 312 4.79 -20.31 -17.21
N ILE A 313 5.23 -21.39 -17.85
CA ILE A 313 5.95 -21.33 -19.12
C ILE A 313 5.05 -20.85 -20.27
N SER A 314 3.76 -21.21 -20.27
CA SER A 314 2.82 -20.80 -21.33
C SER A 314 2.39 -19.33 -21.26
N SER A 315 2.28 -18.74 -20.07
CA SER A 315 1.89 -17.33 -19.92
C SER A 315 3.05 -16.41 -20.29
N PRO A 316 2.92 -15.43 -21.20
CA PRO A 316 3.98 -14.48 -21.52
C PRO A 316 4.15 -13.35 -20.48
N ARG A 317 3.32 -13.33 -19.43
CA ARG A 317 3.23 -12.21 -18.46
C ARG A 317 3.87 -12.56 -17.13
N SER A 318 4.33 -11.51 -16.44
CA SER A 318 4.70 -11.61 -15.02
C SER A 318 3.47 -11.50 -14.13
N PHE A 319 3.46 -12.22 -13.01
CA PHE A 319 2.42 -12.18 -11.99
C PHE A 319 2.94 -11.41 -10.78
N VAL A 320 2.64 -10.11 -10.77
CA VAL A 320 3.07 -9.17 -9.73
C VAL A 320 1.83 -8.43 -9.26
N ASP A 321 1.42 -8.71 -8.02
CA ASP A 321 0.34 -7.97 -7.38
C ASP A 321 0.70 -6.48 -7.33
N SER A 322 -0.17 -5.61 -7.84
CA SER A 322 0.13 -4.18 -7.97
C SER A 322 -1.15 -3.35 -7.98
N PHE A 323 -1.26 -2.43 -7.02
CA PHE A 323 -2.40 -1.53 -6.87
C PHE A 323 -2.02 -0.23 -6.15
N ILE A 324 -2.82 0.81 -6.33
CA ILE A 324 -2.72 2.06 -5.59
C ILE A 324 -3.30 1.88 -4.19
N ASN A 325 -2.50 2.12 -3.16
CA ASN A 325 -2.96 2.08 -1.78
C ASN A 325 -3.38 3.47 -1.29
N THR A 326 -4.69 3.73 -1.31
CA THR A 326 -5.27 5.00 -0.85
C THR A 326 -5.42 5.09 0.68
N LYS A 327 -5.29 3.97 1.41
CA LYS A 327 -5.59 3.89 2.84
C LYS A 327 -4.36 4.02 3.74
N GLU A 328 -3.21 3.49 3.30
CA GLU A 328 -1.96 3.54 4.08
C GLU A 328 -0.86 4.26 3.28
N ARG A 329 -0.38 5.39 3.81
CA ARG A 329 0.74 6.13 3.23
C ARG A 329 2.06 5.58 3.77
N ARG A 330 2.54 4.47 3.20
CA ARG A 330 3.80 3.83 3.61
C ARG A 330 5.05 4.46 2.99
N TYR A 331 4.94 4.95 1.76
CA TYR A 331 6.02 5.68 1.08
C TYR A 331 6.43 6.93 1.84
N SER A 332 7.73 7.14 1.97
CA SER A 332 8.29 8.42 2.44
C SER A 332 8.09 9.48 1.37
N MET A 333 7.67 10.69 1.75
CA MET A 333 7.53 11.80 0.78
C MET A 333 8.87 12.19 0.17
N ASN A 334 10.00 11.92 0.83
CA ASN A 334 11.32 12.19 0.24
C ASN A 334 11.60 11.33 -1.01
N MET A 335 10.89 10.21 -1.17
CA MET A 335 11.00 9.37 -2.37
C MET A 335 10.41 10.06 -3.60
N SER A 336 9.51 11.06 -3.47
CA SER A 336 8.89 11.74 -4.61
C SER A 336 9.88 12.50 -5.49
N SER A 337 11.07 12.81 -4.95
CA SER A 337 12.17 13.41 -5.70
C SER A 337 12.81 12.48 -6.74
N VAL A 338 12.64 11.16 -6.58
CA VAL A 338 13.21 10.12 -7.47
C VAL A 338 12.11 9.28 -8.12
N ILE A 339 11.04 8.98 -7.38
CA ILE A 339 9.92 8.14 -7.77
C ILE A 339 8.65 8.98 -7.65
N PRO A 340 8.06 9.45 -8.76
CA PRO A 340 6.82 10.23 -8.74
C PRO A 340 5.69 9.52 -7.97
N GLU A 341 4.86 10.27 -7.26
CA GLU A 341 3.83 9.70 -6.38
C GLU A 341 2.81 8.84 -7.14
N GLU A 342 2.50 9.21 -8.38
CA GLU A 342 1.61 8.46 -9.27
C GLU A 342 2.16 7.09 -9.68
N LYS A 343 3.46 6.85 -9.48
CA LYS A 343 4.14 5.57 -9.74
C LYS A 343 4.22 4.68 -8.51
N TRP A 344 3.84 5.16 -7.33
CA TRP A 344 3.86 4.37 -6.11
C TRP A 344 2.83 3.24 -6.18
N ARG A 345 3.30 2.00 -6.02
CA ARG A 345 2.43 0.82 -6.00
C ARG A 345 2.61 0.01 -4.71
N LYS A 346 1.55 -0.67 -4.32
CA LYS A 346 1.59 -1.69 -3.27
C LYS A 346 1.26 -3.03 -3.89
N GLY A 347 1.82 -4.10 -3.33
CA GLY A 347 1.46 -5.46 -3.67
C GLY A 347 1.97 -6.46 -2.65
N SER A 348 1.69 -7.72 -2.94
CA SER A 348 2.35 -8.88 -2.34
C SER A 348 3.85 -8.91 -2.66
N GLN A 349 4.65 -9.25 -1.66
CA GLN A 349 6.06 -9.63 -1.83
C GLN A 349 6.24 -10.82 -2.78
N TRP A 350 5.28 -11.75 -2.79
CA TRP A 350 5.40 -13.02 -3.51
C TRP A 350 5.08 -12.83 -4.99
N ILE A 351 6.11 -12.83 -5.81
CA ILE A 351 6.06 -12.58 -7.25
C ILE A 351 6.39 -13.83 -8.07
N SER A 352 5.90 -13.86 -9.30
CA SER A 352 6.45 -14.70 -10.35
C SER A 352 6.73 -13.85 -11.58
N VAL A 353 7.99 -13.78 -12.02
CA VAL A 353 8.39 -12.87 -13.11
C VAL A 353 9.01 -13.60 -14.27
N ILE A 354 8.84 -13.02 -15.46
CA ILE A 354 9.55 -13.41 -16.67
C ILE A 354 11.01 -12.93 -16.61
N ARG A 355 11.88 -13.54 -17.42
CA ARG A 355 13.31 -13.23 -17.43
C ARG A 355 13.64 -11.75 -17.64
N SER A 356 13.01 -11.08 -18.61
CA SER A 356 13.28 -9.66 -18.88
C SER A 356 12.96 -8.76 -17.67
N HIS A 357 11.92 -9.08 -16.90
CA HIS A 357 11.59 -8.35 -15.67
C HIS A 357 12.55 -8.69 -14.54
N ALA A 358 13.01 -9.94 -14.43
CA ALA A 358 14.06 -10.31 -13.49
C ALA A 358 15.37 -9.56 -13.76
N GLU A 359 15.79 -9.47 -15.03
CA GLU A 359 16.97 -8.71 -15.47
C GLU A 359 16.82 -7.21 -15.14
N LEU A 360 15.64 -6.63 -15.35
CA LEU A 360 15.35 -5.25 -14.94
C LEU A 360 15.49 -5.05 -13.43
N ILE A 361 14.93 -5.96 -12.61
CA ILE A 361 14.99 -5.89 -11.15
C ILE A 361 16.44 -5.96 -10.65
N VAL A 362 17.26 -6.83 -11.25
CA VAL A 362 18.66 -7.01 -10.86
C VAL A 362 19.52 -5.83 -11.28
N ASN A 363 19.23 -5.21 -12.42
CA ASN A 363 20.00 -4.08 -12.97
C ASN A 363 19.53 -2.70 -12.46
N ASP A 364 18.42 -2.60 -11.74
CA ASP A 364 17.95 -1.32 -11.22
C ASP A 364 18.92 -0.75 -10.17
N GLY A 365 19.39 0.47 -10.37
CA GLY A 365 20.16 1.22 -9.37
C GLY A 365 19.43 2.45 -8.82
N ILE A 366 18.29 2.83 -9.39
CA ILE A 366 17.65 4.12 -9.10
C ILE A 366 16.54 3.95 -8.08
N VAL A 367 15.57 3.08 -8.38
CA VAL A 367 14.42 2.86 -7.49
C VAL A 367 14.91 2.18 -6.22
N PHE A 368 15.77 1.17 -6.35
CA PHE A 368 16.39 0.44 -5.25
C PHE A 368 17.12 1.35 -4.25
N SER A 369 18.01 2.23 -4.72
CA SER A 369 18.71 3.18 -3.84
C SER A 369 17.77 4.21 -3.21
N ALA A 370 16.65 4.56 -3.86
CA ALA A 370 15.63 5.40 -3.24
C ALA A 370 14.95 4.67 -2.07
N PHE A 371 14.64 3.37 -2.21
CA PHE A 371 14.13 2.54 -1.11
C PHE A 371 15.16 2.39 0.00
N GLU A 372 16.44 2.13 -0.31
CA GLU A 372 17.53 2.07 0.67
C GLU A 372 17.58 3.32 1.54
N LYS A 373 17.59 4.48 0.87
CA LYS A 373 17.80 5.76 1.51
C LYS A 373 16.59 6.22 2.32
N PHE A 374 15.38 6.02 1.80
CA PHE A 374 14.18 6.69 2.33
C PHE A 374 13.11 5.75 2.90
N CYS A 375 13.09 4.46 2.55
CA CYS A 375 12.12 3.50 3.06
C CYS A 375 12.61 2.92 4.39
N LYS A 376 12.14 3.48 5.50
CA LYS A 376 12.52 3.05 6.85
C LYS A 376 11.36 2.38 7.56
N LYS A 377 11.64 1.22 8.15
CA LYS A 377 10.69 0.50 9.01
C LYS A 377 10.56 1.21 10.35
N ALA A 378 9.34 1.31 10.86
CA ALA A 378 9.11 1.88 12.18
C ALA A 378 9.63 0.95 13.30
N PRO A 379 10.30 1.50 14.33
CA PRO A 379 10.67 0.74 15.52
C PRO A 379 9.44 0.18 16.28
N PRO A 380 9.63 -0.78 17.20
CA PRO A 380 8.54 -1.32 18.01
C PRO A 380 7.75 -0.24 18.74
N PHE A 381 6.43 -0.36 18.72
CA PHE A 381 5.54 0.64 19.30
C PHE A 381 5.79 0.82 20.80
N GLY A 382 5.89 2.07 21.26
CA GLY A 382 6.15 2.40 22.67
C GLY A 382 7.62 2.54 23.05
N SER A 383 8.56 2.23 22.15
CA SER A 383 9.98 2.51 22.33
C SER A 383 10.30 4.02 22.24
N GLN A 384 11.41 4.46 22.84
CA GLN A 384 11.86 5.85 22.75
C GLN A 384 12.21 6.21 21.29
N GLU A 385 12.75 5.25 20.56
CA GLU A 385 13.06 5.31 19.15
C GLU A 385 11.80 5.53 18.30
N ALA A 386 10.70 4.84 18.60
CA ALA A 386 9.43 5.05 17.89
C ALA A 386 8.89 6.47 18.08
N GLN A 387 9.04 7.06 19.27
CA GLN A 387 8.63 8.46 19.50
C GLN A 387 9.44 9.43 18.65
N LEU A 388 10.76 9.25 18.57
CA LEU A 388 11.63 10.06 17.73
C LEU A 388 11.32 9.86 16.23
N PHE A 389 11.09 8.62 15.81
CA PHE A 389 10.78 8.25 14.43
C PHE A 389 9.54 9.01 13.92
N PHE A 390 8.44 8.99 14.68
CA PHE A 390 7.22 9.69 14.30
C PHE A 390 7.33 11.21 14.45
N ARG A 391 8.12 11.72 15.40
CA ARG A 391 8.42 13.17 15.51
C ARG A 391 9.16 13.70 14.29
N GLN A 392 10.00 12.89 13.66
CA GLN A 392 10.68 13.22 12.40
C GLN A 392 9.78 13.05 11.17
N ASN A 393 8.48 12.79 11.37
CA ASN A 393 7.49 12.58 10.31
C ASN A 393 7.86 11.42 9.35
N LEU A 394 8.64 10.45 9.85
CA LEU A 394 8.97 9.24 9.10
C LEU A 394 7.76 8.30 9.07
N ARG A 395 7.63 7.58 7.97
CA ARG A 395 6.52 6.65 7.72
C ARG A 395 7.03 5.22 7.81
N ASN A 396 6.20 4.33 8.36
CA ASN A 396 6.50 2.90 8.37
C ASN A 396 6.45 2.36 6.94
N CYS A 397 7.62 2.26 6.31
CA CYS A 397 7.78 1.80 4.94
C CYS A 397 8.31 0.36 4.94
N ILE A 398 7.70 -0.51 4.12
CA ILE A 398 7.99 -1.95 4.02
C ILE A 398 8.36 -2.25 2.55
N PRO A 399 9.65 -2.29 2.20
CA PRO A 399 10.11 -2.22 0.82
C PRO A 399 9.68 -3.42 -0.03
N ASP A 400 9.61 -4.60 0.56
CA ASP A 400 9.23 -5.87 -0.07
C ASP A 400 7.76 -5.90 -0.57
N GLU A 401 6.90 -5.03 -0.07
CA GLU A 401 5.51 -4.87 -0.55
C GLU A 401 5.36 -3.75 -1.62
N HIS A 402 6.45 -3.15 -2.07
CA HIS A 402 6.44 -1.87 -2.78
C HIS A 402 7.44 -1.72 -3.93
N TYR A 403 8.66 -2.21 -3.74
CA TYR A 403 9.81 -1.94 -4.60
C TYR A 403 9.59 -2.43 -6.04
N ILE A 404 9.32 -3.73 -6.21
CA ILE A 404 9.23 -4.34 -7.55
C ILE A 404 8.02 -3.81 -8.32
N GLN A 405 6.87 -3.66 -7.65
CA GLN A 405 5.66 -3.10 -8.25
C GLN A 405 5.91 -1.69 -8.79
N THR A 406 6.61 -0.88 -8.02
CA THR A 406 6.94 0.51 -8.37
C THR A 406 7.95 0.56 -9.49
N LEU A 407 8.99 -0.28 -9.46
CA LEU A 407 9.98 -0.35 -10.53
C LEU A 407 9.34 -0.71 -11.88
N LEU A 408 8.46 -1.71 -11.91
CA LEU A 408 7.80 -2.14 -13.15
C LEU A 408 6.84 -1.05 -13.67
N THR A 409 6.16 -0.34 -12.77
CA THR A 409 5.29 0.81 -13.11
C THR A 409 6.10 2.02 -13.59
N MET A 410 7.25 2.29 -12.98
CA MET A 410 8.21 3.32 -13.42
C MET A 410 8.70 3.03 -14.83
N SER A 411 8.86 1.76 -15.18
CA SER A 411 9.36 1.29 -16.47
C SER A 411 8.28 1.18 -17.56
N GLY A 412 7.01 1.46 -17.24
CA GLY A 412 5.90 1.38 -18.21
C GLY A 412 5.50 -0.05 -18.59
N LEU A 413 5.85 -1.05 -17.76
CA LEU A 413 5.67 -2.46 -18.05
C LEU A 413 4.37 -3.04 -17.49
N GLU A 414 3.41 -2.19 -17.10
CA GLU A 414 2.12 -2.62 -16.55
C GLU A 414 1.35 -3.56 -17.48
N ASN A 415 1.47 -3.38 -18.80
CA ASN A 415 0.80 -4.22 -19.81
C ASN A 415 1.43 -5.61 -20.00
N GLU A 416 2.66 -5.80 -19.50
CA GLU A 416 3.36 -7.10 -19.51
C GLU A 416 3.13 -7.89 -18.22
N MET A 417 2.32 -7.35 -17.32
CA MET A 417 1.98 -7.97 -16.05
C MET A 417 0.53 -8.41 -16.00
N GLU A 418 0.27 -9.49 -15.28
CA GLU A 418 -0.98 -9.66 -14.58
C GLU A 418 -0.84 -9.03 -13.20
N PRO A 419 -1.64 -8.00 -12.86
CA PRO A 419 -1.50 -7.22 -11.65
C PRO A 419 -2.05 -7.96 -10.41
N ARG A 420 -1.65 -9.22 -10.23
CA ARG A 420 -2.02 -10.15 -9.15
C ARG A 420 -0.86 -11.09 -8.83
N THR A 421 -0.85 -11.64 -7.62
CA THR A 421 0.08 -12.70 -7.21
C THR A 421 -0.49 -14.10 -7.48
N LEU A 422 0.38 -15.08 -7.69
CA LEU A 422 0.02 -16.50 -7.74
C LEU A 422 0.03 -17.18 -6.35
N THR A 423 0.32 -16.43 -5.28
CA THR A 423 0.42 -16.96 -3.92
C THR A 423 -0.75 -16.50 -3.07
N TYR A 424 -1.66 -17.42 -2.74
CA TYR A 424 -2.81 -17.17 -1.88
C TYR A 424 -2.39 -16.86 -0.44
N THR A 425 -3.03 -15.87 0.17
CA THR A 425 -2.87 -15.52 1.59
C THR A 425 -4.21 -15.22 2.22
N VAL A 426 -4.45 -15.75 3.43
CA VAL A 426 -5.60 -15.37 4.25
C VAL A 426 -5.19 -14.30 5.25
N TRP A 427 -5.93 -13.20 5.31
CA TRP A 427 -5.76 -12.17 6.31
C TRP A 427 -7.01 -12.09 7.17
N ASN A 428 -6.87 -12.19 8.50
CA ASN A 428 -8.01 -12.03 9.39
C ASN A 428 -8.40 -10.54 9.47
N VAL A 429 -9.38 -10.13 8.67
CA VAL A 429 -9.94 -8.76 8.70
C VAL A 429 -10.92 -8.58 9.88
N SER A 430 -11.38 -9.69 10.48
CA SER A 430 -12.23 -9.71 11.67
C SER A 430 -11.39 -9.94 12.93
N GLY A 431 -10.81 -8.85 13.46
CA GLY A 431 -10.26 -8.87 14.82
C GLY A 431 -11.32 -9.39 15.79
N THR A 432 -11.05 -10.54 16.41
CA THR A 432 -11.71 -10.92 17.65
C THR A 432 -11.57 -9.77 18.63
N LYS A 433 -12.67 -9.50 19.35
CA LYS A 433 -12.69 -8.56 20.46
C LYS A 433 -11.56 -8.98 21.40
N HIS A 434 -10.54 -8.11 21.52
CA HIS A 434 -9.25 -8.30 22.20
C HIS A 434 -8.11 -8.87 21.32
N GLY A 435 -7.27 -7.97 20.77
CA GLY A 435 -5.85 -8.24 20.50
C GLY A 435 -5.41 -8.24 19.03
N ALA A 436 -4.79 -7.13 18.60
CA ALA A 436 -3.92 -6.95 17.44
C ALA A 436 -4.45 -7.32 16.02
N LYS A 437 -4.44 -6.33 15.12
CA LYS A 437 -4.26 -6.61 13.68
C LYS A 437 -2.94 -7.37 13.54
N SER A 438 -2.99 -8.65 13.16
CA SER A 438 -1.78 -9.40 12.84
C SER A 438 -1.13 -8.79 11.60
N TRP A 439 0.17 -8.43 11.70
CA TRP A 439 0.99 -8.00 10.56
C TRP A 439 1.39 -9.16 9.64
N HIS A 440 0.92 -10.38 9.96
CA HIS A 440 1.18 -11.59 9.21
C HIS A 440 -0.14 -12.26 8.80
N PRO A 441 -0.19 -12.91 7.63
CA PRO A 441 -1.33 -13.71 7.23
C PRO A 441 -1.55 -14.87 8.22
N VAL A 442 -2.77 -15.39 8.23
CA VAL A 442 -3.15 -16.56 9.02
C VAL A 442 -2.29 -17.76 8.59
N THR A 443 -1.86 -18.54 9.56
CA THR A 443 -1.18 -19.81 9.32
C THR A 443 -2.23 -20.92 9.25
N PHE A 444 -2.28 -21.63 8.13
CA PHE A 444 -3.01 -22.87 7.96
C PHE A 444 -2.45 -23.93 8.92
N THR A 445 -3.33 -24.52 9.71
CA THR A 445 -3.09 -25.62 10.63
C THR A 445 -3.73 -26.88 10.05
N PHE A 446 -3.55 -28.02 10.72
CA PHE A 446 -4.16 -29.27 10.29
C PHE A 446 -5.68 -29.14 10.09
N GLU A 447 -6.38 -28.38 10.94
CA GLU A 447 -7.85 -28.27 10.93
C GLU A 447 -8.42 -27.56 9.70
N ASN A 448 -7.68 -26.62 9.09
CA ASN A 448 -8.16 -25.77 7.99
C ASN A 448 -7.34 -25.94 6.69
N SER A 449 -6.70 -27.09 6.55
CA SER A 449 -5.91 -27.46 5.35
C SER A 449 -6.39 -28.77 4.72
N GLY A 450 -7.67 -29.11 4.89
CA GLY A 450 -8.28 -30.31 4.32
C GLY A 450 -8.59 -30.16 2.83
N PRO A 451 -9.02 -31.25 2.16
CA PRO A 451 -9.38 -31.22 0.74
C PRO A 451 -10.43 -30.17 0.37
N GLU A 452 -11.44 -29.96 1.20
CA GLU A 452 -12.49 -28.95 0.98
C GLU A 452 -11.93 -27.53 1.06
N ASP A 453 -11.11 -27.23 2.07
CA ASP A 453 -10.46 -25.93 2.23
C ASP A 453 -9.58 -25.60 1.01
N ILE A 454 -8.78 -26.57 0.56
CA ILE A 454 -7.91 -26.38 -0.60
C ILE A 454 -8.72 -26.26 -1.89
N GLN A 455 -9.82 -27.00 -2.03
CA GLN A 455 -10.71 -26.88 -3.17
C GLN A 455 -11.41 -25.52 -3.22
N GLU A 456 -11.77 -24.94 -2.07
CA GLU A 456 -12.28 -23.58 -2.00
C GLU A 456 -11.26 -22.57 -2.53
N ILE A 457 -9.98 -22.68 -2.11
CA ILE A 457 -8.90 -21.83 -2.62
C ILE A 457 -8.74 -21.99 -4.14
N LYS A 458 -8.77 -23.23 -4.64
CA LYS A 458 -8.66 -23.54 -6.08
C LYS A 458 -9.85 -23.05 -6.90
N SER A 459 -11.01 -22.85 -6.28
CA SER A 459 -12.24 -22.36 -6.92
C SER A 459 -12.25 -20.85 -7.14
N ILE A 460 -11.30 -20.11 -6.53
CA ILE A 460 -11.20 -18.66 -6.69
C ILE A 460 -10.77 -18.34 -8.12
N ASN A 461 -11.63 -17.58 -8.81
CA ASN A 461 -11.46 -17.19 -10.22
C ASN A 461 -11.22 -15.69 -10.43
N HIS A 462 -11.17 -14.90 -9.35
CA HIS A 462 -10.85 -13.48 -9.41
C HIS A 462 -10.21 -12.95 -8.12
N VAL A 463 -9.55 -11.80 -8.22
CA VAL A 463 -8.97 -11.04 -7.11
C VAL A 463 -9.59 -9.63 -7.07
N ASN A 464 -9.94 -9.15 -5.87
CA ASN A 464 -10.62 -7.86 -5.70
C ASN A 464 -9.70 -6.82 -5.05
N TYR A 465 -9.58 -5.66 -5.70
CA TYR A 465 -8.78 -4.51 -5.25
C TYR A 465 -9.68 -3.37 -4.82
N GLY A 466 -10.08 -3.40 -3.54
CA GLY A 466 -11.05 -2.46 -2.99
C GLY A 466 -10.60 -0.99 -2.96
N SER A 467 -9.30 -0.69 -3.04
CA SER A 467 -8.81 0.70 -3.15
C SER A 467 -9.01 1.31 -4.54
N GLU A 468 -9.13 0.48 -5.57
CA GLU A 468 -9.27 0.87 -6.98
C GLU A 468 -10.65 0.51 -7.54
N SER A 469 -11.51 -0.12 -6.74
CA SER A 469 -12.79 -0.69 -7.20
C SER A 469 -12.62 -1.58 -8.43
N ARG A 470 -11.52 -2.35 -8.46
CA ARG A 470 -11.08 -3.18 -9.59
C ARG A 470 -11.19 -4.66 -9.24
N THR A 471 -11.60 -5.47 -10.21
CA THR A 471 -11.64 -6.93 -10.10
C THR A 471 -10.78 -7.51 -11.22
N GLU A 472 -9.80 -8.31 -10.85
CA GLU A 472 -8.92 -9.03 -11.77
C GLU A 472 -9.42 -10.45 -11.93
N TRP A 473 -9.96 -10.76 -13.10
CA TRP A 473 -10.39 -12.11 -13.45
C TRP A 473 -9.19 -12.93 -13.93
N CYS A 474 -9.04 -14.13 -13.38
CA CYS A 474 -7.92 -15.00 -13.70
C CYS A 474 -8.23 -15.77 -14.98
N THR A 475 -7.74 -15.25 -16.10
CA THR A 475 -7.97 -15.82 -17.43
C THR A 475 -6.68 -15.88 -18.24
N ALA A 476 -6.47 -16.98 -18.96
CA ALA A 476 -5.45 -17.10 -20.00
C ALA A 476 -6.16 -17.32 -21.34
N ASP A 477 -5.86 -16.50 -22.35
CA ASP A 477 -6.52 -16.53 -23.67
C ASP A 477 -8.06 -16.56 -23.57
N SER A 478 -8.61 -15.70 -22.72
CA SER A 478 -10.05 -15.60 -22.41
C SER A 478 -10.68 -16.85 -21.79
N LYS A 479 -9.89 -17.87 -21.43
CA LYS A 479 -10.35 -19.05 -20.70
C LYS A 479 -10.08 -18.90 -19.20
N PRO A 480 -11.00 -19.31 -18.33
CA PRO A 480 -10.76 -19.31 -16.88
C PRO A 480 -9.56 -20.19 -16.52
N VAL A 481 -8.68 -19.67 -15.68
CA VAL A 481 -7.56 -20.40 -15.08
C VAL A 481 -7.51 -20.14 -13.57
N PRO A 482 -6.90 -21.02 -12.77
CA PRO A 482 -6.74 -20.77 -11.34
C PRO A 482 -6.02 -19.46 -11.05
N CYS A 483 -6.49 -18.73 -10.04
CA CYS A 483 -5.81 -17.52 -9.57
C CYS A 483 -4.52 -17.78 -8.80
N PHE A 484 -4.43 -18.93 -8.12
CA PHE A 484 -3.32 -19.19 -7.21
C PHE A 484 -2.72 -20.56 -7.51
N LEU A 485 -1.40 -20.61 -7.63
CA LEU A 485 -0.64 -21.86 -7.77
C LEU A 485 0.01 -22.27 -6.45
N PHE A 486 0.21 -21.30 -5.55
CA PHE A 486 0.82 -21.48 -4.24
C PHE A 486 -0.10 -20.89 -3.17
N ALA A 487 0.10 -21.31 -1.93
CA ALA A 487 -0.57 -20.71 -0.77
C ALA A 487 0.39 -20.58 0.41
N ARG A 488 0.09 -19.64 1.31
CA ARG A 488 0.83 -19.43 2.55
C ARG A 488 -0.05 -18.86 3.67
N LYS A 489 0.26 -19.09 4.94
CA LYS A 489 1.42 -19.85 5.47
C LYS A 489 0.97 -21.20 6.02
N PHE A 490 1.78 -22.25 5.89
CA PHE A 490 1.42 -23.59 6.42
C PHE A 490 2.27 -23.96 7.63
N THR A 491 1.67 -24.62 8.63
CA THR A 491 2.43 -25.42 9.60
C THR A 491 2.90 -26.72 8.96
N LYS A 492 3.79 -27.44 9.66
CA LYS A 492 4.25 -28.76 9.21
C LYS A 492 3.10 -29.76 9.13
N GLU A 493 2.19 -29.74 10.10
CA GLU A 493 1.01 -30.63 10.16
C GLU A 493 0.04 -30.34 9.02
N ALA A 494 -0.21 -29.06 8.73
CA ALA A 494 -1.04 -28.65 7.60
C ALA A 494 -0.46 -29.12 6.26
N ALA A 495 0.84 -28.97 6.07
CA ALA A 495 1.54 -29.44 4.88
C ALA A 495 1.56 -30.98 4.77
N MET A 496 1.70 -31.70 5.89
CA MET A 496 1.57 -33.17 5.90
C MET A 496 0.18 -33.60 5.41
N ARG A 497 -0.88 -32.93 5.88
CA ARG A 497 -2.25 -33.19 5.45
C ARG A 497 -2.46 -32.89 3.96
N LEU A 498 -1.93 -31.77 3.47
CA LEU A 498 -1.99 -31.39 2.04
C LEU A 498 -1.35 -32.48 1.16
N VAL A 499 -0.19 -32.99 1.57
CA VAL A 499 0.52 -34.07 0.87
C VAL A 499 -0.27 -35.38 0.91
N SER A 500 -0.83 -35.77 2.06
CA SER A 500 -1.49 -37.07 2.23
C SER A 500 -2.86 -37.16 1.59
N GLU A 501 -3.66 -36.08 1.66
CA GLU A 501 -5.08 -36.12 1.32
C GLU A 501 -5.41 -35.41 0.00
N VAL A 502 -4.62 -34.39 -0.39
CA VAL A 502 -4.99 -33.49 -1.50
C VAL A 502 -4.13 -33.72 -2.73
N LEU A 503 -2.80 -33.74 -2.57
CA LEU A 503 -1.87 -33.96 -3.69
C LEU A 503 -1.79 -35.42 -4.12
N ILE A 504 -2.14 -36.38 -3.24
CA ILE A 504 -2.30 -37.81 -3.61
C ILE A 504 -3.62 -38.07 -4.35
N GLY A 505 -4.69 -37.36 -3.98
CA GLY A 505 -6.03 -37.56 -4.55
C GLY A 505 -6.18 -37.12 -6.01
N SER A 506 -5.42 -36.11 -6.46
CA SER A 506 -5.52 -35.59 -7.84
C SER A 506 -5.02 -36.57 -8.91
N SER A 507 -4.17 -37.54 -8.55
CA SER A 507 -3.64 -38.51 -9.53
C SER A 507 -4.67 -39.55 -9.99
N LYS A 508 -5.87 -39.59 -9.39
CA LYS A 508 -6.94 -40.54 -9.77
C LYS A 508 -8.04 -39.95 -10.65
N ASN A 509 -8.05 -38.63 -10.89
CA ASN A 509 -9.18 -37.95 -11.56
C ASN A 509 -8.82 -37.23 -12.87
N VAL A 510 -7.70 -37.55 -13.52
CA VAL A 510 -7.43 -37.09 -14.90
C VAL A 510 -7.66 -38.25 -15.87
N ALA A 511 -8.95 -38.54 -16.07
CA ALA A 511 -9.45 -39.20 -17.27
C ALA A 511 -10.79 -38.53 -17.56
N LEU A 512 -10.76 -37.51 -18.43
CA LEU A 512 -11.85 -37.07 -19.31
C LEU A 512 -11.26 -36.15 -20.39
#